data_AF-A0A955FNV7-F1
#
_entry.id   AF-A0A955FNV7-F1
#
_cell.length_a   1.000
_cell.length_b   1.000
_cell.length_c   1.000
_cell.angle_alpha   90.00
_cell.angle_beta   90.00
_cell.angle_gamma   90.00
#
_symmetry.space_group_name_H-M   'P 1'
#
loop_
_entity.id
_entity.type
_entity.pdbx_description
1 polymer ?
#
loop_
_entity_poly.entity_id
_entity_poly.type
_entity_poly.pdbx_seq_one_letter_code
_entity_poly.pdbx_strand_id
1 'polypeptide(L)' 'MSKTTEANQLGSKHYVTLLVRLLIDQQGQLQHGMVVGLRGKEVGKFRQLTELPTVMADWLTDWTQGQESADTSEQY' A
#
# COMPACT_ATOMS: atom_id res chain seq x y z
N MET A 1 0.76 22.16 -31.77
CA MET A 1 1.03 20.83 -31.17
C MET A 1 1.88 21.04 -29.93
N SER A 2 1.24 21.17 -28.78
CA SER A 2 1.90 21.53 -27.51
C SER A 2 2.52 20.29 -26.87
N LYS A 3 3.84 20.20 -26.86
CA LYS A 3 4.65 19.16 -26.19
C LYS A 3 4.83 19.45 -24.69
N THR A 4 3.75 19.70 -23.96
CA THR A 4 3.83 20.08 -22.55
C THR A 4 2.65 19.54 -21.75
N THR A 5 2.50 18.22 -21.64
CA THR A 5 1.41 17.66 -20.81
C THR A 5 1.74 16.38 -20.04
N GLU A 6 2.97 15.85 -20.12
CA GLU A 6 3.33 14.63 -19.35
C GLU A 6 4.12 14.94 -18.06
N ALA A 7 4.87 16.05 -18.03
CA ALA A 7 5.71 16.41 -16.89
C ALA A 7 4.92 16.74 -15.60
N ASN A 8 3.61 16.94 -15.69
CA ASN A 8 2.75 17.31 -14.55
C ASN A 8 1.98 16.13 -13.94
N GLN A 9 2.16 14.90 -14.44
CA GLN A 9 1.44 13.72 -13.92
C GLN A 9 2.15 13.03 -12.74
N LEU A 10 3.28 13.55 -12.26
CA LEU A 10 4.09 12.94 -11.20
C LEU A 10 4.17 13.77 -9.91
N GLY A 11 3.74 15.03 -9.92
CA GLY A 11 3.90 15.95 -8.78
C GLY A 11 3.20 15.51 -7.49
N SER A 12 2.19 14.65 -7.58
CA SER A 12 1.41 14.12 -6.45
C SER A 12 1.55 12.61 -6.26
N LYS A 13 2.55 11.97 -6.88
CA LYS A 13 2.75 10.51 -6.77
C LYS A 13 3.77 10.19 -5.69
N HIS A 14 3.41 9.24 -4.83
CA HIS A 14 4.28 8.75 -3.77
C HIS A 14 4.73 7.32 -4.06
N TYR A 15 6.03 7.07 -3.98
CA TYR A 15 6.54 5.70 -3.93
C TYR A 15 6.29 5.13 -2.53
N VAL A 16 5.64 3.98 -2.48
CA VAL A 16 5.47 3.22 -1.24
C VAL A 16 6.08 1.84 -1.38
N THR A 17 6.85 1.44 -0.37
CA THR A 17 7.42 0.11 -0.29
C THR A 17 6.74 -0.67 0.82
N LEU A 18 6.24 -1.85 0.46
CA LEU A 18 5.64 -2.81 1.37
C LEU A 18 6.41 -4.13 1.24
N LEU A 19 6.48 -4.86 2.34
CA LEU A 19 7.07 -6.20 2.38
C LEU A 19 5.94 -7.21 2.57
N VAL A 20 5.99 -8.30 1.81
CA VAL A 20 5.09 -9.45 1.99
C VAL A 20 5.86 -10.55 2.72
N ARG A 21 5.38 -10.94 3.90
CA ARG A 21 5.89 -12.08 4.66
C ARG A 21 4.96 -13.26 4.46
N LEU A 22 5.52 -14.39 4.08
CA LEU A 22 4.78 -15.63 3.86
C LEU A 22 5.30 -16.71 4.82
N LEU A 23 4.39 -17.36 5.51
CA LEU A 23 4.62 -18.62 6.21
C LEU A 23 4.11 -19.74 5.30
N ILE A 24 5.03 -20.59 4.86
CA ILE A 24 4.76 -21.68 3.92
C ILE A 24 5.11 -22.99 4.64
N ASP A 25 4.32 -24.03 4.45
CA ASP A 25 4.61 -25.36 4.97
C ASP A 25 5.63 -26.13 4.11
N GLN A 26 5.92 -27.37 4.51
CA GLN A 26 6.87 -28.23 3.80
C GLN A 26 6.38 -28.66 2.40
N GLN A 27 5.08 -28.53 2.12
CA GLN A 27 4.43 -28.86 0.86
C GLN A 27 4.30 -27.64 -0.06
N GLY A 28 4.80 -26.47 0.35
CA GLY A 28 4.70 -25.24 -0.43
C GLY A 28 3.35 -24.54 -0.31
N GLN A 29 2.46 -24.96 0.60
CA GLN A 29 1.17 -24.32 0.81
C GLN A 29 1.30 -23.12 1.75
N LEU A 30 0.60 -22.03 1.41
CA LEU A 30 0.51 -20.85 2.24
C LEU A 30 -0.28 -21.17 3.51
N GLN A 31 0.36 -21.02 4.67
CA GLN A 31 -0.27 -21.15 5.98
C GLN A 31 -0.69 -19.78 6.53
N HIS A 32 0.11 -18.76 6.27
CA HIS A 32 -0.18 -17.38 6.69
C HIS A 32 0.57 -16.36 5.84
N GLY A 33 -0.09 -15.27 5.46
CA GLY A 33 0.51 -14.14 4.77
C GLY A 33 0.28 -12.84 5.52
N MET A 34 1.25 -11.94 5.47
CA MET A 34 1.15 -10.61 6.08
C MET A 34 1.86 -9.57 5.23
N VAL A 35 1.18 -8.44 5.01
CA VAL A 35 1.77 -7.24 4.45
C VAL A 35 2.25 -6.35 5.59
N VAL A 36 3.49 -5.88 5.51
CA VAL A 36 4.07 -4.97 6.50
C VAL A 36 4.71 -3.77 5.81
N GLY A 37 4.59 -2.60 6.44
CA GLY A 37 5.35 -1.41 6.04
C GLY A 37 6.82 -1.53 6.41
N LEU A 38 7.67 -0.68 5.82
CA LEU A 38 9.13 -0.68 6.07
C LEU A 38 9.52 -0.52 7.54
N ARG A 39 8.69 0.17 8.34
CA ARG A 39 8.92 0.33 9.79
C ARG A 39 8.43 -0.85 10.63
N GLY A 40 8.04 -1.96 10.00
CA GLY A 40 7.49 -3.13 10.66
C GLY A 40 6.04 -2.98 11.12
N LYS A 41 5.35 -1.89 10.75
CA LYS A 41 3.92 -1.71 11.00
C LYS A 41 3.13 -2.75 10.19
N GLU A 42 2.29 -3.52 10.88
CA GLU A 42 1.35 -4.43 10.22
C GLU A 42 0.36 -3.62 9.37
N VAL A 43 0.24 -4.01 8.09
CA VAL A 43 -0.71 -3.43 7.14
C VAL A 43 -1.95 -4.31 7.07
N GLY A 44 -1.75 -5.62 6.93
CA GLY A 44 -2.86 -6.57 6.92
C GLY A 44 -2.38 -8.01 6.80
N LYS A 45 -3.31 -8.94 7.01
CA LYS A 45 -3.07 -10.38 7.01
C LYS A 45 -3.97 -11.05 5.98
N PHE A 46 -3.49 -12.15 5.41
CA PHE A 46 -4.24 -12.98 4.48
C PHE A 46 -3.91 -14.46 4.67
N ARG A 47 -4.82 -15.33 4.25
CA ARG A 47 -4.65 -16.80 4.27
C ARG A 47 -4.50 -17.38 2.87
N GLN A 48 -4.94 -16.65 1.84
CA GLN A 48 -4.80 -17.04 0.43
C GLN A 48 -4.19 -15.90 -0.37
N LEU A 49 -3.36 -16.22 -1.38
CA LEU A 49 -2.73 -15.18 -2.21
C LEU A 49 -3.75 -14.31 -2.96
N THR A 50 -4.94 -14.87 -3.24
CA THR A 50 -6.07 -14.17 -3.87
C THR A 50 -6.65 -13.04 -3.03
N GLU A 51 -6.38 -13.02 -1.71
CA GLU A 51 -6.82 -11.96 -0.79
C GLU A 51 -5.87 -10.75 -0.78
N LEU A 52 -4.64 -10.89 -1.31
CA LEU A 52 -3.63 -9.83 -1.30
C LEU A 52 -4.10 -8.54 -1.99
N PRO A 53 -4.79 -8.57 -3.15
CA PRO A 53 -5.32 -7.35 -3.77
C PRO A 53 -6.28 -6.58 -2.86
N THR A 54 -7.13 -7.29 -2.10
CA THR A 54 -8.06 -6.67 -1.15
C THR A 54 -7.31 -6.01 0.00
N VAL A 55 -6.35 -6.71 0.61
CA VAL A 55 -5.51 -6.15 1.69
C VAL A 55 -4.77 -4.88 1.24
N MET A 56 -4.29 -4.86 -0.01
CA MET A 56 -3.60 -3.70 -0.57
C MET A 56 -4.55 -2.53 -0.88
N ALA A 57 -5.77 -2.82 -1.35
CA ALA A 57 -6.79 -1.81 -1.63
C ALA A 57 -7.26 -1.12 -0.34
N ASP A 58 -7.57 -1.90 0.70
CA ASP A 58 -8.01 -1.39 2.00
C ASP A 58 -6.94 -0.46 2.61
N TRP A 59 -5.68 -0.90 2.58
CA TRP A 59 -4.57 -0.09 3.07
C TRP A 59 -4.36 1.20 2.27
N LEU A 60 -4.49 1.16 0.94
CA LEU A 60 -4.37 2.36 0.10
C LEU A 60 -5.47 3.37 0.43
N THR A 61 -6.71 2.90 0.62
CA THR A 61 -7.84 3.75 1.04
C THR A 61 -7.54 4.43 2.38
N ASP A 62 -7.10 3.69 3.39
CA ASP A 62 -6.74 4.26 4.70
C ASP A 62 -5.57 5.26 4.60
N TRP A 63 -4.56 4.94 3.79
CA TRP A 63 -3.41 5.82 3.58
C TRP A 63 -3.82 7.15 2.93
N THR A 64 -4.69 7.11 1.92
CA THR A 64 -5.20 8.33 1.27
C THR A 64 -6.03 9.20 2.22
N GLN A 65 -6.92 8.60 3.02
CA GLN A 65 -7.74 9.35 3.99
C GLN A 65 -6.90 9.97 5.12
N GLY A 66 -5.86 9.26 5.56
CA GLY A 66 -4.90 9.75 6.54
C GLY A 66 -4.03 10.91 6.03
N GLN A 67 -3.74 10.96 4.72
CA GLN A 67 -3.02 12.07 4.10
C GLN A 67 -3.89 13.32 3.92
N GLU A 68 -5.13 13.16 3.45
CA GLU A 68 -6.07 14.28 3.25
C GLU A 68 -6.38 15.03 4.56
N SER A 69 -6.39 14.31 5.68
CA SER A 69 -6.61 14.89 7.01
C SER A 69 -5.41 15.70 7.53
N ALA A 70 -4.19 15.38 7.08
CA ALA A 70 -2.98 16.10 7.48
C ALA A 70 -2.83 17.42 6.69
N ASP A 71 -3.15 17.41 5.40
CA ASP A 71 -3.03 18.60 4.52
C ASP A 71 -4.06 19.69 4.84
N THR A 72 -5.18 19.36 5.48
CA THR A 72 -6.21 20.33 5.90
C THR A 72 -5.92 20.99 7.25
N SER A 73 -4.93 20.48 7.99
CA SER A 73 -4.62 20.93 9.36
C SER A 73 -3.60 22.07 9.45
N GLU A 74 -2.90 22.40 8.35
CA GLU A 74 -1.86 23.45 8.31
C GLU A 74 -2.34 24.82 7.79
N GLN A 75 -3.65 25.06 7.71
CA GLN A 75 -4.22 26.31 7.14
C GLN A 75 -4.89 27.26 8.14
N TYR A 76 -4.55 27.21 9.44
CA TYR A 76 -5.06 28.17 10.44
C TYR A 76 -3.95 28.83 11.26
#